data_AF-X1LXD9-F1
#
_entry.id   AF-X1LXD9-F1
#
_cell.length_a   1.000
_cell.length_b   1.000
_cell.length_c   1.000
_cell.angle_alpha   90.00
_cell.angle_beta   90.00
_cell.angle_gamma   90.00
#
_symmetry.space_group_name_H-M   'P 1'
#
loop_
_entity.id
_entity.type
_entity.pdbx_description
1 polymer ?
#
loop_
_entity_poly.entity_id
_entity_poly.type
_entity_poly.pdbx_seq_one_letter_code
_entity_poly.pdbx_strand_id
1 'polypeptide(L)'
;LGDRGTVLGINESVRDIKPPTPFNTTALIISGSSIGFTASKTINIAENLYMNGYISYPRTDNTVYPSSIDIKEIVRMLGSSGEYSRMSEAVLAQKKIVASRGKRRSTDHPPIHPTSVAQKASLSSDEWKLYDLIVRRFICTLLPAAKNKIIIATIDINGEPFIANGSNFIEQNWIKFYPYYKHKDVFIPQLKKEQIITVSGKELLDKKTKSPVRYTQGRLVEKMEELGLGTKATRHTIIQNLILRGYVSGNPLQPSEKAIAVVRMLKKHA
;
A
#
# COMPACT_ATOMS: atom_id res chain seq x y z
N LEU A 1 40.01 4.66 7.82
CA LEU A 1 39.24 3.47 8.26
C LEU A 1 40.19 2.28 8.42
N GLY A 2 40.16 1.60 9.57
CA GLY A 2 40.97 0.41 9.85
C GLY A 2 40.48 -0.87 9.15
N ASP A 3 41.24 -1.96 9.28
CA ASP A 3 40.93 -3.27 8.67
C ASP A 3 40.13 -4.19 9.59
N ARG A 4 39.88 -3.75 10.83
CA ARG A 4 39.09 -4.45 11.83
C ARG A 4 38.05 -3.51 12.40
N GLY A 5 36.91 -4.08 12.78
CA GLY A 5 35.87 -3.37 13.52
C GLY A 5 35.48 -4.13 14.78
N THR A 6 35.04 -3.40 15.80
CA THR A 6 34.53 -3.97 17.05
C THR A 6 33.03 -3.72 17.15
N VAL A 7 32.25 -4.76 17.39
CA VAL A 7 30.80 -4.63 17.59
C VAL A 7 30.54 -3.99 18.96
N LEU A 8 30.15 -2.72 18.98
CA LEU A 8 29.86 -1.96 20.20
C LEU A 8 28.54 -2.39 20.85
N GLY A 9 27.56 -2.77 20.03
CA GLY A 9 26.24 -3.12 20.52
C GLY A 9 25.34 -3.67 19.43
N ILE A 10 24.37 -4.48 19.86
CA ILE A 10 23.36 -5.10 19.00
C ILE A 10 22.01 -4.85 19.66
N ASN A 11 21.10 -4.24 18.91
CA ASN A 11 19.72 -4.06 19.32
C ASN A 11 18.83 -4.93 18.43
N GLU A 12 18.11 -5.85 19.06
CA GLU A 12 17.10 -6.66 18.41
C GLU A 12 15.71 -6.25 18.88
N SER A 13 14.79 -6.07 17.93
CA SER A 13 13.40 -5.81 18.25
C SER A 13 12.49 -6.56 17.29
N VAL A 14 11.31 -6.94 17.77
CA VAL A 14 10.24 -7.47 16.93
C VAL A 14 9.24 -6.35 16.71
N ARG A 15 8.88 -6.11 15.45
CA ARG A 15 7.88 -5.11 15.07
C ARG A 15 6.72 -5.76 14.36
N ASP A 16 5.51 -5.39 14.77
CA ASP A 16 4.30 -5.75 14.07
C ASP A 16 4.11 -4.87 12.84
N ILE A 17 3.94 -5.51 11.69
CA ILE A 17 3.46 -4.87 10.48
C ILE A 17 1.96 -5.12 10.41
N LYS A 18 1.20 -4.09 10.79
CA LYS A 18 -0.26 -4.13 10.84
C LYS A 18 -0.85 -4.49 9.47
N PRO A 19 -1.98 -5.23 9.43
CA PRO A 19 -2.71 -5.46 8.19
C PRO A 19 -3.16 -4.14 7.57
N PRO A 20 -3.39 -4.10 6.25
CA PRO A 20 -3.85 -2.90 5.59
C PRO A 20 -5.24 -2.52 6.08
N THR A 21 -5.60 -1.23 5.98
CA THR A 21 -6.96 -0.78 6.28
C THR A 21 -7.93 -1.18 5.16
N PRO A 22 -9.24 -1.30 5.47
CA PRO A 22 -10.27 -1.44 4.44
C PRO A 22 -10.16 -0.35 3.37
N PHE A 23 -10.53 -0.66 2.14
CA PHE A 23 -10.48 0.32 1.06
C PHE A 23 -11.54 1.40 1.25
N ASN A 24 -11.10 2.65 1.19
CA ASN A 24 -11.93 3.77 0.76
C ASN A 24 -11.58 4.11 -0.70
N THR A 25 -12.25 5.10 -1.29
CA THR A 25 -12.02 5.49 -2.69
C THR A 25 -10.59 5.90 -2.97
N THR A 26 -10.00 6.74 -2.12
CA THR A 26 -8.61 7.20 -2.27
C THR A 26 -7.62 6.03 -2.22
N ALA A 27 -7.75 5.15 -1.23
CA ALA A 27 -6.88 4.00 -1.08
C ALA A 27 -7.02 3.01 -2.26
N LEU A 28 -8.24 2.84 -2.79
CA LEU A 28 -8.46 2.02 -3.99
C LEU A 28 -7.74 2.61 -5.21
N ILE A 29 -7.83 3.93 -5.43
CA ILE A 29 -7.13 4.61 -6.54
C ILE A 29 -5.60 4.50 -6.40
N ILE A 30 -5.07 4.69 -5.19
CA ILE A 30 -3.63 4.54 -4.92
C ILE A 30 -3.18 3.12 -5.24
N SER A 31 -3.89 2.10 -4.75
CA SER A 31 -3.56 0.70 -5.03
C SER A 31 -3.78 0.33 -6.51
N GLY A 32 -4.79 0.91 -7.17
CA GLY A 32 -5.01 0.84 -8.61
C GLY A 32 -3.79 1.33 -9.41
N SER A 33 -3.17 2.43 -8.96
CA SER A 33 -1.94 2.93 -9.59
C SER A 33 -0.78 1.93 -9.51
N SER A 34 -0.69 1.15 -8.42
CA SER A 34 0.36 0.13 -8.26
C SER A 34 0.20 -1.07 -9.19
N ILE A 35 -1.01 -1.30 -9.70
CA ILE A 35 -1.31 -2.32 -10.71
C ILE A 35 -1.37 -1.75 -12.13
N GLY A 36 -0.95 -0.50 -12.33
CA GLY A 36 -0.84 0.15 -13.64
C GLY A 36 -2.10 0.88 -14.12
N PHE A 37 -3.09 1.10 -13.26
CA PHE A 37 -4.33 1.80 -13.65
C PHE A 37 -4.24 3.30 -13.40
N THR A 38 -4.90 4.07 -14.27
CA THR A 38 -5.17 5.49 -14.06
C THR A 38 -6.27 5.65 -13.01
N ALA A 39 -6.36 6.81 -12.37
CA ALA A 39 -7.40 7.07 -11.38
C ALA A 39 -8.81 6.88 -11.97
N SER A 40 -9.03 7.38 -13.19
CA SER A 40 -10.29 7.21 -13.93
C SER A 40 -10.58 5.74 -14.24
N LYS A 41 -9.58 4.99 -14.74
CA LYS A 41 -9.76 3.57 -15.06
C LYS A 41 -10.12 2.75 -13.81
N THR A 42 -9.45 3.01 -12.69
CA THR A 42 -9.76 2.33 -11.42
C THR A 42 -11.21 2.57 -10.99
N ILE A 43 -11.70 3.81 -11.04
CA ILE A 43 -13.08 4.11 -10.63
C ILE A 43 -14.10 3.53 -11.61
N ASN A 44 -13.88 3.66 -12.91
CA ASN A 44 -14.79 3.10 -13.91
C ASN A 44 -14.94 1.57 -13.78
N ILE A 45 -13.83 0.85 -13.59
CA ILE A 45 -13.86 -0.60 -13.38
C ILE A 45 -14.56 -0.93 -12.06
N ALA A 46 -14.29 -0.20 -10.98
CA ALA A 46 -14.95 -0.43 -9.70
C ALA A 46 -16.46 -0.19 -9.78
N GLU A 47 -16.90 0.81 -10.54
CA GLU A 47 -18.32 1.07 -10.80
C GLU A 47 -18.97 -0.06 -11.58
N ASN A 48 -18.32 -0.57 -12.62
CA ASN A 48 -18.80 -1.75 -13.34
C ASN A 48 -18.91 -2.97 -12.42
N LEU A 49 -17.90 -3.25 -11.59
CA LEU A 49 -17.94 -4.35 -10.62
C LEU A 49 -19.08 -4.18 -9.61
N TYR A 50 -19.36 -2.95 -9.18
CA TYR A 50 -20.49 -2.63 -8.30
C TYR A 50 -21.84 -2.84 -8.99
N MET A 51 -22.01 -2.34 -10.21
CA MET A 51 -23.25 -2.49 -10.98
C MET A 51 -23.57 -3.96 -11.27
N ASN A 52 -22.55 -4.81 -11.40
CA ASN A 52 -22.70 -6.26 -11.56
C ASN A 52 -22.77 -7.02 -10.22
N GLY A 53 -22.82 -6.32 -9.08
CA GLY A 53 -23.02 -6.94 -7.77
C GLY A 53 -21.81 -7.66 -7.16
N TYR A 54 -20.60 -7.43 -7.68
CA TYR A 54 -19.37 -8.08 -7.19
C TYR A 54 -18.74 -7.37 -5.99
N ILE A 55 -18.90 -6.05 -5.89
CA ILE A 55 -18.36 -5.25 -4.79
C ILE A 55 -19.40 -4.26 -4.26
N SER A 56 -19.17 -3.74 -3.05
CA SER A 56 -19.92 -2.62 -2.51
C SER A 56 -19.60 -1.30 -3.23
N TYR A 57 -20.42 -0.28 -2.99
CA TYR A 57 -20.32 1.02 -3.67
C TYR A 57 -18.91 1.64 -3.54
N PRO A 58 -18.21 1.95 -4.65
CA PRO A 58 -16.78 2.29 -4.62
C PRO A 58 -16.49 3.75 -4.25
N ARG A 59 -17.52 4.59 -4.07
CA ARG A 59 -17.39 6.00 -3.68
C ARG A 59 -17.70 6.16 -2.18
N THR A 60 -16.72 5.86 -1.34
CA THR A 60 -16.81 5.92 0.13
C THR A 60 -15.53 6.51 0.73
N ASP A 61 -15.67 7.24 1.85
CA ASP A 61 -14.55 7.69 2.68
C ASP A 61 -14.32 6.76 3.88
N ASN A 62 -15.22 5.79 4.07
CA ASN A 62 -15.31 4.97 5.27
C ASN A 62 -14.25 3.87 5.28
N THR A 63 -13.66 3.62 6.44
CA THR A 63 -12.56 2.66 6.62
C THR A 63 -12.80 1.70 7.80
N VAL A 64 -14.04 1.61 8.25
CA VAL A 64 -14.50 0.72 9.32
C VAL A 64 -15.73 -0.03 8.85
N TYR A 65 -15.71 -1.36 8.86
CA TYR A 65 -16.91 -2.14 8.56
C TYR A 65 -17.97 -1.91 9.65
N PRO A 66 -19.22 -1.57 9.29
CA PRO A 66 -20.32 -1.50 10.24
C PRO A 66 -20.68 -2.89 10.78
N SER A 67 -21.27 -2.93 11.97
CA SER A 67 -21.70 -4.18 12.61
C SER A 67 -22.83 -4.91 11.88
N SER A 68 -23.53 -4.22 10.97
CA SER A 68 -24.56 -4.81 10.11
C SER A 68 -23.99 -5.71 9.01
N ILE A 69 -22.69 -5.67 8.75
CA ILE A 69 -22.04 -6.53 7.75
C ILE A 69 -21.45 -7.75 8.44
N ASP A 70 -21.94 -8.94 8.07
CA ASP A 70 -21.34 -10.20 8.47
C ASP A 70 -20.07 -10.48 7.65
N ILE A 71 -18.94 -10.00 8.16
CA ILE A 71 -17.63 -10.23 7.55
C ILE A 71 -17.24 -11.71 7.48
N LYS A 72 -17.75 -12.57 8.38
CA LYS A 72 -17.42 -14.00 8.36
C LYS A 72 -18.16 -14.68 7.22
N GLU A 73 -19.39 -14.28 6.98
CA GLU A 73 -20.18 -14.82 5.86
C GLU A 73 -19.56 -14.45 4.51
N ILE A 74 -19.08 -13.21 4.36
CA ILE A 74 -18.34 -12.81 3.16
C ILE A 74 -17.09 -13.70 2.98
N VAL A 75 -16.35 -14.00 4.06
CA VAL A 75 -15.17 -14.88 3.98
C VAL A 75 -15.54 -16.31 3.57
N ARG A 76 -16.63 -16.86 4.11
CA ARG A 76 -17.12 -18.20 3.71
C ARG A 76 -17.52 -18.24 2.25
N MET A 77 -18.28 -17.24 1.80
CA MET A 77 -18.68 -17.06 0.40
C MET A 77 -17.45 -17.02 -0.51
N LEU A 78 -16.45 -16.21 -0.20
CA LEU A 78 -15.20 -16.14 -0.97
C LEU A 78 -14.40 -17.45 -0.93
N GLY A 79 -14.42 -18.16 0.19
CA GLY A 79 -13.72 -19.43 0.38
C GLY A 79 -14.25 -20.58 -0.48
N SER A 80 -15.47 -20.47 -1.01
CA SER A 80 -16.01 -21.41 -2.01
C SER A 80 -15.27 -21.34 -3.35
N SER A 81 -14.53 -20.24 -3.61
CA SER A 81 -13.66 -20.11 -4.77
C SER A 81 -12.28 -20.71 -4.48
N GLY A 82 -11.77 -21.52 -5.43
CA GLY A 82 -10.41 -22.06 -5.35
C GLY A 82 -9.31 -21.00 -5.24
N GLU A 83 -9.55 -19.78 -5.74
CA GLU A 83 -8.58 -18.67 -5.71
C GLU A 83 -8.37 -18.10 -4.29
N TYR A 84 -9.40 -18.18 -3.44
CA TYR A 84 -9.40 -17.53 -2.12
C TYR A 84 -9.59 -18.52 -0.95
N SER A 85 -9.79 -19.81 -1.22
CA SER A 85 -10.01 -20.86 -0.21
C SER A 85 -8.97 -20.83 0.92
N ARG A 86 -7.67 -20.91 0.58
CA ARG A 86 -6.57 -20.94 1.58
C ARG A 86 -6.53 -19.72 2.49
N MET A 87 -6.82 -18.53 1.94
CA MET A 87 -6.79 -17.30 2.73
C MET A 87 -8.07 -17.15 3.57
N SER A 88 -9.21 -17.62 3.07
CA SER A 88 -10.45 -17.69 3.84
C SER A 88 -10.35 -18.70 4.99
N GLU A 89 -9.79 -19.88 4.76
CA GLU A 89 -9.49 -20.89 5.78
C GLU A 89 -8.60 -20.31 6.89
N ALA A 90 -7.53 -19.60 6.50
CA ALA A 90 -6.65 -18.93 7.45
C ALA A 90 -7.38 -17.87 8.28
N VAL A 91 -8.39 -17.19 7.72
CA VAL A 91 -9.24 -16.29 8.50
C VAL A 91 -10.13 -17.06 9.47
N LEU A 92 -10.83 -18.08 8.99
CA LEU A 92 -11.84 -18.83 9.74
C LEU A 92 -11.23 -19.71 10.84
N ALA A 93 -9.97 -20.12 10.72
CA ALA A 93 -9.25 -20.88 11.74
C ALA A 93 -8.86 -20.05 12.98
N GLN A 94 -9.00 -18.71 12.93
CA GLN A 94 -8.67 -17.84 14.06
C GLN A 94 -9.70 -17.95 15.19
N LYS A 95 -9.23 -18.03 16.43
CA LYS A 95 -10.10 -17.98 17.63
C LYS A 95 -10.96 -16.71 17.69
N LYS A 96 -10.41 -15.59 17.25
CA LYS A 96 -11.08 -14.28 17.22
C LYS A 96 -10.69 -13.54 15.95
N ILE A 97 -11.69 -13.09 15.19
CA ILE A 97 -11.50 -12.29 13.98
C ILE A 97 -11.78 -10.83 14.34
N VAL A 98 -10.79 -9.96 14.14
CA VAL A 98 -10.92 -8.51 14.30
C VAL A 98 -10.44 -7.83 13.04
N ALA A 99 -11.35 -7.15 12.36
CA ALA A 99 -10.97 -6.35 11.19
C ALA A 99 -10.07 -5.18 11.60
N SER A 100 -9.02 -4.95 10.81
CA SER A 100 -8.28 -3.70 10.82
C SER A 100 -9.22 -2.54 10.48
N ARG A 101 -8.85 -1.33 10.92
CA ARG A 101 -9.68 -0.13 10.74
C ARG A 101 -8.82 1.09 10.46
N GLY A 102 -9.32 1.99 9.62
CA GLY A 102 -8.73 3.31 9.43
C GLY A 102 -9.30 4.35 10.40
N LYS A 103 -9.12 5.62 10.07
CA LYS A 103 -9.51 6.76 10.92
C LYS A 103 -10.97 7.19 10.75
N ARG A 104 -11.59 6.90 9.61
CA ARG A 104 -12.89 7.45 9.23
C ARG A 104 -13.99 6.40 9.38
N ARG A 105 -15.02 6.78 10.14
CA ARG A 105 -16.27 6.05 10.32
C ARG A 105 -17.45 6.99 10.05
N SER A 106 -18.30 6.66 9.08
CA SER A 106 -19.58 7.35 8.82
C SER A 106 -20.72 6.33 8.67
N THR A 107 -21.95 6.83 8.53
CA THR A 107 -23.18 6.04 8.38
C THR A 107 -23.58 5.75 6.94
N ASP A 108 -23.03 6.46 5.95
CA ASP A 108 -23.53 6.45 4.57
C ASP A 108 -23.22 5.13 3.85
N HIS A 109 -21.93 4.86 3.63
CA HIS A 109 -21.47 3.69 2.89
C HIS A 109 -20.38 2.96 3.67
N PRO A 110 -20.38 1.61 3.70
CA PRO A 110 -19.28 0.85 4.26
C PRO A 110 -17.99 1.05 3.44
N PRO A 111 -16.83 0.56 3.93
CA PRO A 111 -15.65 0.42 3.09
C PRO A 111 -15.94 -0.44 1.86
N ILE A 112 -15.10 -0.31 0.83
CA ILE A 112 -15.19 -1.11 -0.39
C ILE A 112 -14.81 -2.55 -0.06
N HIS A 113 -15.72 -3.49 -0.32
CA HIS A 113 -15.56 -4.92 -0.02
C HIS A 113 -16.31 -5.78 -1.04
N PRO A 114 -15.93 -7.06 -1.22
CA PRO A 114 -16.65 -7.97 -2.11
C PRO A 114 -18.02 -8.35 -1.55
N THR A 115 -19.01 -8.45 -2.44
CA THR A 115 -20.41 -8.82 -2.11
C THR A 115 -20.83 -10.16 -2.73
N SER A 116 -20.13 -10.63 -3.76
CA SER A 116 -20.33 -11.94 -4.37
C SER A 116 -19.02 -12.48 -4.95
N VAL A 117 -18.97 -13.79 -5.26
CA VAL A 117 -17.81 -14.41 -5.92
C VAL A 117 -17.90 -14.16 -7.43
N ALA A 118 -16.92 -13.43 -7.99
CA ALA A 118 -16.71 -13.41 -9.43
C ALA A 118 -15.88 -14.62 -9.90
N GLN A 119 -16.18 -15.12 -11.10
CA GLN A 119 -15.33 -16.07 -11.80
C GLN A 119 -14.37 -15.32 -12.72
N LYS A 120 -13.10 -15.73 -12.78
CA LYS A 120 -12.11 -15.08 -13.64
C LYS A 120 -12.51 -15.07 -15.11
N ALA A 121 -13.20 -16.11 -15.58
CA ALA A 121 -13.69 -16.21 -16.95
C ALA A 121 -14.86 -15.25 -17.27
N SER A 122 -15.56 -14.74 -16.24
CA SER A 122 -16.70 -13.82 -16.43
C SER A 122 -16.31 -12.35 -16.40
N LEU A 123 -15.02 -12.03 -16.20
CA LEU A 123 -14.49 -10.67 -16.12
C LEU A 123 -13.38 -10.46 -17.15
N SER A 124 -13.24 -9.24 -17.65
CA SER A 124 -12.04 -8.86 -18.39
C SER A 124 -10.79 -8.97 -17.52
N SER A 125 -9.61 -9.04 -18.15
CA SER A 125 -8.34 -9.12 -17.41
C SER A 125 -8.17 -7.99 -16.40
N ASP A 126 -8.56 -6.76 -16.77
CA ASP A 126 -8.45 -5.59 -15.90
C ASP A 126 -9.49 -5.58 -14.78
N GLU A 127 -10.73 -6.00 -15.06
CA GLU A 127 -11.78 -6.17 -14.03
C GLU A 127 -11.38 -7.23 -13.01
N TRP A 128 -10.89 -8.38 -13.46
CA TRP A 128 -10.39 -9.43 -12.57
C TRP A 128 -9.24 -8.90 -11.71
N LYS A 129 -8.31 -8.13 -12.29
CA LYS A 129 -7.17 -7.57 -11.56
C LYS A 129 -7.61 -6.62 -10.45
N LEU A 130 -8.62 -5.77 -10.69
CA LEU A 130 -9.14 -4.87 -9.65
C LEU A 130 -9.97 -5.63 -8.61
N TYR A 131 -10.78 -6.59 -9.04
CA TYR A 131 -11.58 -7.43 -8.17
C TYR A 131 -10.68 -8.25 -7.21
N ASP A 132 -9.64 -8.93 -7.72
CA ASP A 132 -8.66 -9.65 -6.90
C ASP A 132 -7.97 -8.74 -5.89
N LEU A 133 -7.58 -7.52 -6.30
CA LEU A 133 -7.00 -6.53 -5.40
C LEU A 133 -7.96 -6.17 -4.24
N ILE A 134 -9.25 -5.98 -4.54
CA ILE A 134 -10.29 -5.67 -3.54
C ILE A 134 -10.52 -6.85 -2.61
N VAL A 135 -10.70 -8.07 -3.14
CA VAL A 135 -10.90 -9.30 -2.35
C VAL A 135 -9.71 -9.55 -1.43
N ARG A 136 -8.49 -9.50 -1.97
CA ARG A 136 -7.28 -9.72 -1.17
C ARG A 136 -7.14 -8.69 -0.07
N ARG A 137 -7.44 -7.42 -0.37
CA ARG A 137 -7.43 -6.35 0.65
C ARG A 137 -8.44 -6.67 1.75
N PHE A 138 -9.67 -7.01 1.40
CA PHE A 138 -10.74 -7.34 2.34
C PHE A 138 -10.31 -8.48 3.27
N ILE A 139 -9.93 -9.65 2.74
CA ILE A 139 -9.56 -10.79 3.57
C ILE A 139 -8.31 -10.48 4.41
N CYS A 140 -7.32 -9.77 3.85
CA CYS A 140 -6.13 -9.38 4.61
C CYS A 140 -6.44 -8.43 5.76
N THR A 141 -7.51 -7.64 5.71
CA THR A 141 -7.94 -6.83 6.86
C THR A 141 -8.37 -7.67 8.06
N LEU A 142 -8.66 -8.96 7.84
CA LEU A 142 -9.16 -9.90 8.85
C LEU A 142 -8.08 -10.86 9.36
N LEU A 143 -6.85 -10.75 8.84
CA LEU A 143 -5.72 -11.59 9.21
C LEU A 143 -4.83 -10.91 10.27
N PRO A 144 -4.06 -11.68 11.07
CA PRO A 144 -3.14 -11.11 12.05
C PRO A 144 -2.03 -10.25 11.43
N ALA A 145 -1.47 -9.34 12.22
CA ALA A 145 -0.28 -8.58 11.84
C ALA A 145 0.90 -9.51 11.53
N ALA A 146 1.73 -9.17 10.55
CA ALA A 146 2.99 -9.86 10.33
C ALA A 146 4.01 -9.44 11.40
N LYS A 147 4.95 -10.32 11.76
CA LYS A 147 6.01 -10.02 12.72
C LYS A 147 7.35 -9.98 12.00
N ASN A 148 8.06 -8.86 12.13
CA ASN A 148 9.35 -8.64 11.51
C ASN A 148 10.43 -8.48 12.58
N LYS A 149 11.52 -9.24 12.48
CA LYS A 149 12.70 -9.07 13.32
C LYS A 149 13.54 -7.93 12.73
N ILE A 150 13.88 -6.94 13.53
CA ILE A 150 14.81 -5.87 13.18
C ILE A 150 16.06 -6.03 14.03
N ILE A 151 17.23 -6.03 13.39
CA ILE A 151 18.53 -6.10 14.06
C ILE A 151 19.33 -4.87 13.64
N ILE A 152 19.84 -4.13 14.62
CA ILE A 152 20.72 -2.97 14.40
C ILE A 152 22.01 -3.24 15.16
N ALA A 153 23.12 -3.42 14.44
CA ALA A 153 24.43 -3.59 15.03
C ALA A 153 25.30 -2.35 14.78
N THR A 154 25.85 -1.79 15.85
CA THR A 154 26.81 -0.68 15.77
C THR A 154 28.22 -1.25 15.84
N ILE A 155 29.05 -0.90 14.87
CA ILE A 155 30.41 -1.40 14.69
C ILE A 155 31.35 -0.21 14.68
N ASP A 156 32.29 -0.15 15.61
CA ASP A 156 33.38 0.82 15.57
C ASP A 156 34.46 0.35 14.60
N ILE A 157 34.86 1.19 13.65
CA ILE A 157 36.00 0.94 12.77
C ILE A 157 37.00 2.08 12.95
N ASN A 158 37.91 1.91 13.90
CA ASN A 158 38.97 2.89 14.18
C ASN A 158 38.40 4.25 14.63
N GLY A 159 37.47 4.23 15.59
CA GLY A 159 36.83 5.42 16.16
C GLY A 159 35.62 5.95 15.37
N GLU A 160 35.32 5.36 14.20
CA GLU A 160 34.20 5.75 13.35
C GLU A 160 33.06 4.72 13.46
N PRO A 161 31.85 5.11 13.88
CA PRO A 161 30.73 4.19 14.04
C PRO A 161 30.01 3.89 12.70
N PHE A 162 29.86 2.60 12.40
CA PHE A 162 29.08 2.07 11.28
C PHE A 162 27.85 1.30 11.78
N ILE A 163 26.78 1.28 10.99
CA ILE A 163 25.55 0.58 11.32
C ILE A 163 25.26 -0.51 10.29
N ALA A 164 25.16 -1.76 10.75
CA ALA A 164 24.61 -2.87 9.99
C ALA A 164 23.13 -3.09 10.37
N ASN A 165 22.25 -3.12 9.37
CA ASN A 165 20.81 -3.31 9.58
C ASN A 165 20.35 -4.65 9.00
N GLY A 166 19.71 -5.46 9.82
CA GLY A 166 18.97 -6.66 9.42
C GLY A 166 17.46 -6.47 9.60
N SER A 167 16.68 -7.06 8.72
CA SER A 167 15.21 -7.05 8.76
C SER A 167 14.67 -8.29 8.08
N ASN A 168 14.02 -9.21 8.80
CA ASN A 168 13.42 -10.39 8.18
C ASN A 168 12.15 -10.85 8.90
N PHE A 169 11.21 -11.42 8.15
CA PHE A 169 9.98 -11.94 8.73
C PHE A 169 10.23 -13.10 9.69
N ILE A 170 9.53 -13.07 10.82
CA ILE A 170 9.32 -14.20 11.73
C ILE A 170 8.01 -14.90 11.36
N GLU A 171 6.95 -14.10 11.18
CA GLU A 171 5.62 -14.55 10.78
C GLU A 171 5.09 -13.64 9.68
N GLN A 172 4.78 -14.16 8.49
CA GLN A 172 4.28 -13.33 7.39
C GLN A 172 2.79 -12.99 7.52
N ASN A 173 1.98 -13.83 8.16
CA ASN A 173 0.54 -13.63 8.38
C ASN A 173 -0.20 -13.05 7.16
N TRP A 174 -0.75 -11.84 7.24
CA TRP A 174 -1.47 -11.23 6.12
C TRP A 174 -0.62 -11.00 4.85
N ILE A 175 0.69 -10.79 5.01
CA ILE A 175 1.59 -10.44 3.90
C ILE A 175 1.70 -11.58 2.88
N LYS A 176 1.70 -12.83 3.34
CA LYS A 176 1.80 -14.00 2.45
C LYS A 176 0.65 -14.10 1.43
N PHE A 177 -0.47 -13.42 1.70
CA PHE A 177 -1.63 -13.39 0.81
C PHE A 177 -1.82 -12.05 0.08
N TYR A 178 -0.97 -11.06 0.34
CA TYR A 178 -1.07 -9.71 -0.22
C TYR A 178 0.17 -9.36 -1.06
N PRO A 179 0.23 -9.80 -2.33
CA PRO A 179 1.42 -9.65 -3.19
C PRO A 179 1.76 -8.18 -3.51
N TYR A 180 0.86 -7.25 -3.19
CA TYR A 180 1.05 -5.81 -3.37
C TYR A 180 1.92 -5.18 -2.27
N TYR A 181 2.20 -5.90 -1.18
CA TYR A 181 3.17 -5.46 -0.17
C TYR A 181 4.58 -5.91 -0.58
N LYS A 182 5.47 -4.94 -0.84
CA LYS A 182 6.87 -5.22 -1.18
C LYS A 182 7.74 -5.16 0.08
N HIS A 183 8.36 -6.29 0.42
CA HIS A 183 9.38 -6.38 1.46
C HIS A 183 10.52 -7.25 0.95
N LYS A 184 11.75 -6.91 1.33
CA LYS A 184 12.93 -7.72 1.04
C LYS A 184 13.59 -8.04 2.37
N ASP A 185 13.66 -9.31 2.71
CA ASP A 185 14.40 -9.75 3.88
C ASP A 185 15.89 -9.42 3.69
N VAL A 186 16.48 -8.86 4.73
CA VAL A 186 17.90 -8.56 4.86
C VAL A 186 18.40 -9.33 6.07
N PHE A 187 19.05 -10.45 5.82
CA PHE A 187 19.69 -11.23 6.86
C PHE A 187 21.07 -10.65 7.14
N ILE A 188 21.41 -10.54 8.42
CA ILE A 188 22.78 -10.28 8.85
C ILE A 188 23.24 -11.44 9.74
N PRO A 189 24.56 -11.73 9.79
CA PRO A 189 25.08 -12.78 10.66
C PRO A 189 24.74 -12.52 12.13
N GLN A 190 24.74 -13.58 12.93
CA GLN A 190 24.67 -13.43 14.38
C GLN A 190 25.98 -12.77 14.87
N LEU A 191 25.84 -11.63 15.53
CA LEU A 191 26.96 -10.88 16.10
C LEU A 191 26.92 -10.97 17.64
N LYS A 192 28.06 -10.75 18.28
CA LYS A 192 28.17 -10.59 19.74
C LYS A 192 28.80 -9.23 20.06
N LYS A 193 28.44 -8.66 21.21
CA LYS A 193 29.12 -7.46 21.72
C LYS A 193 30.61 -7.77 21.92
N GLU A 194 31.47 -6.79 21.64
CA GLU A 194 32.94 -6.89 21.64
C GLU A 194 33.51 -7.88 20.60
N GLN A 195 32.68 -8.41 19.70
CA GLN A 195 33.17 -9.24 18.60
C GLN A 195 34.01 -8.40 17.65
N ILE A 196 35.21 -8.90 17.34
CA ILE A 196 36.07 -8.32 16.32
C ILE A 196 35.71 -8.92 14.96
N ILE A 197 35.47 -8.05 13.98
CA ILE A 197 35.17 -8.42 12.59
C ILE A 197 36.22 -7.85 11.65
N THR A 198 36.41 -8.51 10.50
CA THR A 198 37.32 -8.04 9.44
C THR A 198 36.58 -7.16 8.45
N VAL A 199 37.17 -6.02 8.09
CA VAL A 199 36.66 -5.12 7.05
C VAL A 199 37.16 -5.60 5.70
N SER A 200 36.26 -6.09 4.84
CA SER A 200 36.63 -6.66 3.53
C SER A 200 36.84 -5.61 2.42
N GLY A 201 36.29 -4.41 2.57
CA GLY A 201 36.38 -3.35 1.59
C GLY A 201 35.92 -2.00 2.15
N LYS A 202 36.40 -0.93 1.54
CA LYS A 202 36.13 0.47 1.94
C LYS A 202 35.86 1.27 0.68
N GLU A 203 34.76 2.00 0.66
CA GLU A 203 34.39 2.85 -0.46
C GLU A 203 34.05 4.25 0.04
N LEU A 204 34.62 5.27 -0.61
CA LEU A 204 34.20 6.65 -0.44
C LEU A 204 33.23 6.99 -1.56
N LEU A 205 31.95 7.15 -1.23
CA LEU A 205 30.90 7.44 -2.19
C LEU A 205 30.61 8.94 -2.25
N ASP A 206 30.75 9.54 -3.43
CA ASP A 206 30.18 10.87 -3.69
C ASP A 206 28.69 10.73 -4.05
N LYS A 207 27.81 11.37 -3.27
CA LYS A 207 26.35 11.29 -3.44
C LYS A 207 25.78 12.70 -3.57
N LYS A 208 24.81 12.84 -4.48
CA LYS A 208 24.04 14.07 -4.68
C LYS A 208 22.62 13.91 -4.18
N THR A 209 22.03 15.02 -3.70
CA THR A 209 20.61 15.05 -3.37
C THR A 209 19.77 14.84 -4.62
N LYS A 210 18.65 14.14 -4.47
CA LYS A 210 17.68 13.95 -5.55
C LYS A 210 16.50 14.89 -5.34
N SER A 211 16.00 15.46 -6.43
CA SER A 211 14.75 16.24 -6.39
C SER A 211 13.57 15.37 -5.94
N PRO A 212 12.52 15.95 -5.34
CA PRO A 212 11.30 15.23 -5.01
C PRO A 212 10.72 14.50 -6.23
N VAL A 213 10.19 13.29 -5.99
CA VAL A 213 9.53 12.51 -7.05
C VAL A 213 8.25 13.21 -7.50
N ARG A 214 7.96 13.16 -8.80
CA ARG A 214 6.69 13.67 -9.35
C ARG A 214 5.51 12.85 -8.82
N TYR A 215 4.34 13.46 -8.75
CA TYR A 215 3.11 12.78 -8.34
C TYR A 215 2.67 11.77 -9.41
N THR A 216 2.38 10.54 -8.99
CA THR A 216 1.49 9.65 -9.74
C THR A 216 0.05 10.13 -9.58
N GLN A 217 -0.88 9.65 -10.42
CA GLN A 217 -2.29 10.03 -10.29
C GLN A 217 -2.85 9.69 -8.90
N GLY A 218 -2.56 8.49 -8.35
CA GLY A 218 -3.02 8.12 -7.01
C GLY A 218 -2.45 8.99 -5.88
N ARG A 219 -1.16 9.37 -5.96
CA ARG A 219 -0.55 10.30 -5.00
C ARG A 219 -1.11 11.72 -5.14
N LEU A 220 -1.49 12.13 -6.34
CA LEU A 220 -2.18 13.41 -6.55
C LEU A 220 -3.59 13.39 -5.95
N VAL A 221 -4.35 12.29 -6.09
CA VAL A 221 -5.67 12.13 -5.45
C VAL A 221 -5.54 12.20 -3.92
N GLU A 222 -4.54 11.54 -3.35
CA GLU A 222 -4.23 11.63 -1.90
C GLU A 222 -3.98 13.09 -1.49
N LYS A 223 -3.15 13.81 -2.25
CA LYS A 223 -2.83 15.20 -1.96
C LYS A 223 -4.04 16.13 -2.08
N MET A 224 -4.88 15.90 -3.08
CA MET A 224 -6.15 16.62 -3.23
C MET A 224 -7.08 16.37 -2.04
N GLU A 225 -7.14 15.14 -1.51
CA GLU A 225 -7.92 14.85 -0.31
C GLU A 225 -7.39 15.58 0.93
N GLU A 226 -6.07 15.54 1.16
CA GLU A 226 -5.43 16.24 2.28
C GLU A 226 -5.73 17.75 2.27
N LEU A 227 -5.82 18.34 1.09
CA LEU A 227 -6.08 19.78 0.89
C LEU A 227 -7.57 20.12 0.78
N GLY A 228 -8.48 19.13 0.89
CA GLY A 228 -9.91 19.36 0.74
C GLY A 228 -10.35 19.71 -0.70
N LEU A 229 -9.53 19.40 -1.70
CA LEU A 229 -9.79 19.71 -3.10
C LEU A 229 -10.56 18.57 -3.79
N GLY A 230 -11.77 18.89 -4.23
CA GLY A 230 -12.69 17.90 -4.82
C GLY A 230 -13.15 16.85 -3.81
N THR A 231 -13.99 15.93 -4.28
CA THR A 231 -14.57 14.86 -3.47
C THR A 231 -14.10 13.50 -3.96
N LYS A 232 -14.36 12.44 -3.19
CA LYS A 232 -14.21 11.04 -3.62
C LYS A 232 -14.80 10.76 -5.01
N ALA A 233 -15.85 11.49 -5.41
CA ALA A 233 -16.51 11.37 -6.69
C ALA A 233 -15.91 12.21 -7.83
N THR A 234 -15.07 13.22 -7.55
CA THR A 234 -14.66 14.18 -8.59
C THR A 234 -13.16 14.27 -8.84
N ARG A 235 -12.30 13.83 -7.89
CA ARG A 235 -10.84 13.97 -8.00
C ARG A 235 -10.26 13.28 -9.25
N HIS A 236 -10.73 12.07 -9.57
CA HIS A 236 -10.27 11.34 -10.75
C HIS A 236 -10.64 12.07 -12.05
N THR A 237 -11.86 12.62 -12.15
CA THR A 237 -12.31 13.44 -13.28
C THR A 237 -11.54 14.73 -13.42
N ILE A 238 -11.21 15.40 -12.32
CA ILE A 238 -10.37 16.62 -12.33
C ILE A 238 -9.00 16.31 -12.95
N ILE A 239 -8.34 15.23 -12.51
CA ILE A 239 -7.05 14.80 -13.05
C ILE A 239 -7.19 14.43 -14.53
N GLN A 240 -8.24 13.69 -14.90
CA GLN A 240 -8.53 13.35 -16.30
C GLN A 240 -8.68 14.60 -17.17
N ASN A 241 -9.39 15.62 -16.70
CA ASN A 241 -9.60 16.87 -17.43
C ASN A 241 -8.30 17.65 -17.60
N LEU A 242 -7.40 17.65 -16.61
CA LEU A 242 -6.07 18.25 -16.75
C LEU A 242 -5.25 17.54 -17.84
N ILE A 243 -5.35 16.22 -17.94
CA ILE A 243 -4.69 15.43 -18.98
C ILE A 243 -5.29 15.74 -20.35
N LEU A 244 -6.61 15.65 -20.49
CA LEU A 244 -7.32 15.88 -21.76
C LEU A 244 -7.09 17.29 -22.33
N ARG A 245 -6.95 18.29 -21.46
CA ARG A 245 -6.69 19.69 -21.87
C ARG A 245 -5.21 19.99 -22.15
N GLY A 246 -4.34 18.98 -22.04
CA GLY A 246 -2.91 19.10 -22.28
C GLY A 246 -2.14 19.87 -21.20
N TYR A 247 -2.68 19.98 -19.98
CA TYR A 247 -1.97 20.63 -18.88
C TYR A 247 -0.94 19.71 -18.21
N VAL A 248 -1.25 18.42 -18.13
CA VAL A 248 -0.34 17.41 -17.58
C VAL A 248 -0.34 16.16 -18.44
N SER A 249 0.76 15.43 -18.47
CA SER A 249 0.88 14.18 -19.21
C SER A 249 1.83 13.20 -18.49
N GLY A 250 1.86 11.95 -18.95
CA GLY A 250 2.74 10.91 -18.43
C GLY A 250 2.30 10.29 -17.10
N ASN A 251 3.06 9.29 -16.67
CA ASN A 251 2.92 8.66 -15.36
C ASN A 251 4.34 8.29 -14.86
N PRO A 252 4.94 9.06 -13.94
CA PRO A 252 4.33 10.11 -13.13
C PRO A 252 3.97 11.38 -13.92
N LEU A 253 3.05 12.19 -13.38
CA LEU A 253 2.50 13.36 -14.06
C LEU A 253 3.55 14.48 -14.20
N GLN A 254 3.66 15.01 -15.40
CA GLN A 254 4.51 16.15 -15.74
C GLN A 254 3.66 17.31 -16.28
N PRO A 255 3.86 18.55 -15.80
CA PRO A 255 3.18 19.71 -16.36
C PRO A 255 3.75 20.08 -17.73
N SER A 256 2.88 20.56 -18.62
CA SER A 256 3.29 21.21 -19.87
C SER A 256 3.70 22.67 -19.64
N GLU A 257 4.37 23.28 -20.61
CA GLU A 257 4.69 24.72 -20.59
C GLU A 257 3.43 25.57 -20.46
N LYS A 258 2.35 25.17 -21.16
CA LYS A 258 1.02 25.79 -21.04
C LYS A 258 0.53 25.79 -19.59
N ALA A 259 0.65 24.67 -18.87
CA ALA A 259 0.24 24.61 -17.46
C ALA A 259 1.08 25.52 -16.57
N ILE A 260 2.40 25.56 -16.79
CA ILE A 260 3.31 26.42 -16.03
C ILE A 260 2.95 27.90 -16.26
N ALA A 261 2.71 28.31 -17.51
CA ALA A 261 2.33 29.68 -17.84
C ALA A 261 1.00 30.07 -17.18
N VAL A 262 -0.03 29.21 -17.26
CA VAL A 262 -1.33 29.45 -16.64
C VAL A 262 -1.20 29.58 -15.12
N VAL A 263 -0.49 28.67 -14.46
CA VAL A 263 -0.30 28.73 -13.00
C VAL A 263 0.48 29.99 -12.59
N ARG A 264 1.51 30.38 -13.35
CA ARG A 264 2.28 31.60 -13.09
C ARG A 264 1.39 32.85 -13.19
N MET A 265 0.54 32.90 -14.21
CA MET A 265 -0.41 33.99 -14.40
C MET A 265 -1.43 34.05 -13.24
N LEU A 266 -2.06 32.91 -12.89
CA LEU A 266 -3.02 32.86 -11.79
C LEU A 266 -2.38 33.29 -10.46
N LYS A 267 -1.16 32.85 -10.15
CA LYS A 267 -0.45 33.26 -8.92
C LYS A 267 -0.10 34.74 -8.84
N LYS A 268 0.08 35.41 -9.98
CA LYS A 268 0.39 36.84 -10.02
C LYS A 268 -0.84 37.71 -9.73
N HIS A 269 -2.05 37.17 -9.96
CA HIS A 269 -3.31 37.91 -9.89
C HIS A 269 -4.33 37.30 -8.91
N ALA A 270 -3.89 36.35 -8.07
CA ALA A 270 -4.65 35.79 -6.95
C ALA A 270 -4.25 36.48 -5.66
#